data_AF-A0A9Q0NCB5-F1
#
_entry.id   AF-A0A9Q0NCB5-F1
#
_cell.length_a   1.000
_cell.length_b   1.000
_cell.length_c   1.000
_cell.angle_alpha   90.00
_cell.angle_beta   90.00
_cell.angle_gamma   90.00
#
_symmetry.space_group_name_H-M   'P 1'
#
loop_
_entity.id
_entity.type
_entity.pdbx_description
1 polymer ?
#
loop_
_entity_poly.entity_id
_entity_poly.type
_entity_poly.pdbx_seq_one_letter_code
_entity_poly.pdbx_strand_id
1 'polypeptide(L)'
;MPPSADGASGARIAIIILMVLARALGDPAPYNNKNFHEPPSGHVSNVKNVEYRFAHSIYNVSIPENSVGKTIAVQPSYEDRLGITITPELDVKYRIISGDKERLFKADERIVGDFAFLAIRTRTGNVILNREKIDEYRLDIRASISRRDSKSKIIVETDTLVVVKVLDTNDLSPLFYPTEYSISVPEDTPLHKSIIKVTAEDADLGINGEIYYSFLEGTDYFAVHPTSGLITLTRPLKFTDRSVHELVVVAADRGSSNSNRLSQASKAKVHIKVKQKFNLSIFIDIPWKGFYRE
;
A
#
# COMPACT_ATOMS: atom_id res chain seq x y z
N MET A 1 18.96 -52.76 -8.27
CA MET A 1 17.54 -52.74 -8.64
C MET A 1 16.70 -52.91 -7.39
N PRO A 2 15.94 -51.88 -7.01
CA PRO A 2 14.57 -52.07 -6.55
C PRO A 2 13.58 -51.27 -7.42
N PRO A 3 12.29 -51.63 -7.42
CA PRO A 3 11.30 -51.13 -8.36
C PRO A 3 10.69 -49.79 -7.95
N SER A 4 10.14 -49.09 -8.95
CA SER A 4 9.41 -47.83 -8.90
C SER A 4 7.93 -47.98 -8.57
N ALA A 5 7.41 -46.98 -7.84
CA ALA A 5 6.07 -46.35 -7.88
C ALA A 5 4.82 -47.28 -7.77
N ASP A 6 3.79 -47.00 -6.98
CA ASP A 6 2.97 -45.77 -7.01
C ASP A 6 1.96 -45.77 -5.84
N GLY A 7 1.44 -44.59 -5.49
CA GLY A 7 0.13 -44.45 -4.82
C GLY A 7 0.13 -43.87 -3.41
N ALA A 8 -0.62 -42.76 -3.26
CA ALA A 8 -1.12 -42.16 -2.02
C ALA A 8 -0.20 -41.15 -1.27
N SER A 9 0.01 -39.98 -1.89
CA SER A 9 0.32 -38.74 -1.15
C SER A 9 -0.86 -37.77 -1.25
N GLY A 10 -1.85 -37.96 -0.38
CA GLY A 10 -3.05 -37.12 -0.34
C GLY A 10 -3.91 -37.35 0.90
N ALA A 11 -3.30 -37.58 2.07
CA ALA A 11 -4.03 -37.72 3.34
C ALA A 11 -3.11 -37.61 4.58
N ARG A 12 -2.20 -36.64 4.64
CA ARG A 12 -1.33 -36.46 5.83
C ARG A 12 -1.12 -35.02 6.29
N ILE A 13 -2.07 -34.13 6.00
CA ILE A 13 -2.18 -32.81 6.65
C ILE A 13 -3.64 -32.60 7.07
N ALA A 14 -4.12 -33.46 7.98
CA ALA A 14 -5.43 -33.30 8.64
C ALA A 14 -5.42 -33.76 10.10
N ILE A 15 -4.26 -34.12 10.67
CA ILE A 15 -4.14 -34.68 12.03
C ILE A 15 -3.08 -33.92 12.82
N ILE A 16 -3.14 -32.58 12.82
CA ILE A 16 -2.39 -31.71 13.76
C ILE A 16 -3.28 -30.61 14.39
N ILE A 17 -4.56 -30.50 14.02
CA ILE A 17 -5.48 -29.48 14.60
C ILE A 17 -6.50 -30.08 15.60
N LEU A 18 -6.48 -31.38 15.86
CA LEU A 18 -7.45 -32.06 16.75
C LEU A 18 -6.89 -32.52 18.10
N MET A 19 -5.78 -31.94 18.58
CA MET A 19 -5.18 -32.29 19.90
C MET A 19 -4.89 -31.08 20.80
N VAL A 20 -5.60 -29.95 20.63
CA VAL A 20 -5.51 -28.79 21.55
C VAL A 20 -6.82 -28.50 22.30
N LEU A 21 -7.87 -29.33 22.14
CA LEU A 21 -9.16 -29.12 22.81
C LEU A 21 -9.62 -30.32 23.66
N ALA A 22 -8.67 -31.03 24.28
CA ALA A 22 -8.95 -32.10 25.25
C ALA A 22 -8.16 -31.95 26.57
N ARG A 23 -7.96 -30.71 27.02
CA ARG A 23 -7.57 -30.37 28.40
C ARG A 23 -8.35 -29.15 28.89
N ALA A 24 -9.65 -29.34 29.03
CA ALA A 24 -10.52 -28.49 29.85
C ALA A 24 -11.75 -29.27 30.35
N LEU A 25 -11.59 -30.58 30.58
CA LEU A 25 -12.51 -31.36 31.40
C LEU A 25 -12.01 -31.23 32.84
N GLY A 26 -12.59 -30.27 33.58
CA GLY A 26 -12.59 -30.33 35.03
C GLY A 26 -13.57 -31.40 35.47
N ASP A 27 -13.15 -32.26 36.39
CA ASP A 27 -13.99 -33.31 36.97
C ASP A 27 -15.30 -32.75 37.57
N PRO A 28 -16.42 -33.50 37.49
CA PRO A 28 -17.69 -33.06 38.04
C PRO A 28 -17.75 -33.27 39.56
N ALA A 29 -18.13 -32.24 40.31
CA ALA A 29 -18.56 -32.39 41.70
C ALA A 29 -19.99 -33.01 41.77
N PRO A 30 -20.30 -33.85 42.77
CA PRO A 30 -21.60 -34.50 42.85
C PRO A 30 -22.69 -33.50 43.26
N TYR A 31 -23.68 -33.30 42.38
CA TYR A 31 -24.84 -32.45 42.69
C TYR A 31 -25.92 -33.25 43.41
N ASN A 32 -26.28 -32.77 44.59
CA ASN A 32 -27.22 -33.40 45.51
C ASN A 32 -28.66 -33.03 45.13
N ASN A 33 -29.53 -34.02 45.09
CA ASN A 33 -30.94 -33.91 44.69
C ASN A 33 -31.77 -33.20 45.77
N LYS A 34 -32.42 -32.07 45.43
CA LYS A 34 -33.58 -31.52 46.17
C LYS A 34 -34.29 -30.41 45.35
N ASN A 35 -35.51 -30.74 44.91
CA ASN A 35 -36.69 -29.90 44.69
C ASN A 35 -36.54 -28.61 43.88
N PHE A 36 -36.90 -28.67 42.59
CA PHE A 36 -37.50 -27.52 41.89
C PHE A 36 -38.73 -27.96 41.11
N HIS A 37 -39.86 -27.31 41.41
CA HIS A 37 -41.16 -27.46 40.76
C HIS A 37 -41.07 -27.08 39.28
N GLU A 38 -41.70 -27.86 38.40
CA GLU A 38 -41.97 -27.48 37.02
C GLU A 38 -42.88 -26.23 36.98
N PRO A 39 -42.56 -25.19 36.18
CA PRO A 39 -43.52 -24.15 35.86
C PRO A 39 -44.42 -24.61 34.70
N PRO A 40 -45.67 -24.10 34.61
CA PRO A 40 -46.69 -24.62 33.73
C PRO A 40 -46.40 -24.33 32.26
N SER A 41 -46.87 -25.23 31.41
CA SER A 41 -46.90 -25.14 29.95
C SER A 41 -47.60 -23.85 29.47
N GLY A 42 -46.79 -22.85 29.12
CA GLY A 42 -47.23 -21.66 28.39
C GLY A 42 -46.71 -21.71 26.96
N HIS A 43 -47.60 -21.89 25.98
CA HIS A 43 -47.30 -21.58 24.59
C HIS A 43 -47.00 -20.07 24.47
N VAL A 44 -45.72 -19.71 24.53
CA VAL A 44 -45.26 -18.38 24.15
C VAL A 44 -44.80 -18.46 22.71
N SER A 45 -45.70 -18.16 21.77
CA SER A 45 -45.33 -17.83 20.40
C SER A 45 -44.61 -16.49 20.38
N ASN A 46 -43.37 -16.45 20.87
CA ASN A 46 -42.44 -15.36 20.60
C ASN A 46 -41.89 -15.58 19.19
N VAL A 47 -42.71 -15.27 18.19
CA VAL A 47 -42.19 -15.00 16.85
C VAL A 47 -41.40 -13.71 16.98
N LYS A 48 -40.09 -13.82 17.23
CA LYS A 48 -39.18 -12.70 17.03
C LYS A 48 -39.45 -12.19 15.63
N ASN A 49 -39.90 -10.95 15.52
CA ASN A 49 -40.01 -10.27 14.25
C ASN A 49 -38.57 -10.06 13.77
N VAL A 50 -38.00 -11.04 13.07
CA VAL A 50 -36.63 -10.98 12.58
C VAL A 50 -36.64 -9.95 11.46
N GLU A 51 -36.16 -8.75 11.76
CA GLU A 51 -35.99 -7.73 10.75
C GLU A 51 -34.79 -8.11 9.89
N TYR A 52 -35.06 -8.45 8.62
CA TYR A 52 -34.03 -8.85 7.66
C TYR A 52 -33.28 -7.61 7.15
N ARG A 53 -32.41 -7.08 8.00
CA ARG A 53 -31.53 -5.93 7.72
C ARG A 53 -30.06 -6.33 7.84
N PHE A 54 -29.20 -5.50 7.26
CA PHE A 54 -27.77 -5.62 7.48
C PHE A 54 -27.42 -5.51 8.97
N ALA A 55 -26.40 -6.26 9.40
CA ALA A 55 -25.87 -6.17 10.76
C ALA A 55 -25.41 -4.75 11.11
N HIS A 56 -24.88 -4.02 10.12
CA HIS A 56 -24.44 -2.63 10.25
C HIS A 56 -24.89 -1.77 9.06
N SER A 57 -25.05 -0.46 9.30
CA SER A 57 -25.36 0.55 8.28
C SER A 57 -24.17 0.92 7.39
N ILE A 58 -22.96 0.65 7.87
CA ILE A 58 -21.70 0.86 7.15
C ILE A 58 -20.74 -0.28 7.46
N TYR A 59 -19.98 -0.68 6.45
CA TYR A 59 -18.88 -1.63 6.58
C TYR A 59 -17.61 -1.05 5.95
N ASN A 60 -16.48 -1.24 6.62
CA ASN A 60 -15.17 -0.87 6.09
C ASN A 60 -14.42 -2.14 5.68
N VAL A 61 -13.92 -2.14 4.46
CA VAL A 61 -13.09 -3.23 3.93
C VAL A 61 -11.90 -2.65 3.19
N SER A 62 -10.87 -3.45 2.99
CA SER A 62 -9.67 -3.03 2.26
C SER A 62 -9.28 -4.03 1.17
N ILE A 63 -8.74 -3.52 0.07
CA ILE A 63 -8.17 -4.30 -1.03
C ILE A 63 -6.88 -3.61 -1.48
N PRO A 64 -5.75 -4.31 -1.61
CA PRO A 64 -4.55 -3.75 -2.23
C PRO A 64 -4.80 -3.32 -3.67
N GLU A 65 -4.21 -2.21 -4.09
CA GLU A 65 -4.18 -1.86 -5.51
C GLU A 65 -3.45 -2.94 -6.33
N ASN A 66 -3.60 -2.86 -7.66
CA ASN A 66 -3.09 -3.88 -8.58
C ASN A 66 -3.59 -5.32 -8.30
N SER A 67 -4.57 -5.48 -7.41
CA SER A 67 -5.17 -6.76 -7.09
C SER A 67 -5.73 -7.44 -8.34
N VAL A 68 -5.34 -8.70 -8.54
CA VAL A 68 -5.87 -9.53 -9.61
C VAL A 68 -7.39 -9.69 -9.51
N GLY A 69 -8.01 -10.11 -10.61
CA GLY A 69 -9.45 -10.36 -10.62
C GLY A 69 -9.86 -11.43 -9.61
N LYS A 70 -11.01 -11.22 -8.96
CA LYS A 70 -11.60 -12.08 -7.91
C LYS A 70 -10.94 -11.99 -6.53
N THR A 71 -10.00 -11.07 -6.31
CA THR A 71 -9.49 -10.78 -4.96
C THR A 71 -10.61 -10.28 -4.06
N ILE A 72 -10.78 -10.91 -2.89
CA ILE A 72 -11.82 -10.59 -1.90
C ILE A 72 -11.30 -9.50 -0.96
N ALA A 73 -12.16 -8.53 -0.64
CA ALA A 73 -11.87 -7.48 0.33
C ALA A 73 -11.73 -8.04 1.75
N VAL A 74 -10.76 -7.51 2.48
CA VAL A 74 -10.47 -7.94 3.85
C VAL A 74 -11.12 -6.98 4.83
N GLN A 75 -11.73 -7.51 5.89
CA GLN A 75 -12.28 -6.72 6.99
C GLN A 75 -11.19 -6.48 8.05
N PRO A 76 -11.21 -5.32 8.74
CA PRO A 76 -10.28 -5.04 9.82
C PRO A 76 -10.52 -5.88 11.08
N SER A 77 -11.76 -6.35 11.31
CA SER A 77 -12.13 -7.20 12.45
C SER A 77 -13.04 -8.34 12.01
N TYR A 78 -12.83 -9.53 12.58
CA TYR A 78 -13.69 -10.71 12.35
C TYR A 78 -15.05 -10.63 13.08
N GLU A 79 -15.20 -9.68 14.01
CA GLU A 79 -16.42 -9.53 14.81
C GLU A 79 -17.54 -8.82 14.01
N ASP A 80 -17.17 -8.03 13.00
CA ASP A 80 -18.11 -7.31 12.14
C ASP A 80 -18.58 -8.21 11.00
N ARG A 81 -19.56 -9.08 11.28
CA ARG A 81 -20.15 -9.94 10.24
C ARG A 81 -20.82 -9.12 9.15
N LEU A 82 -20.17 -8.99 7.99
CA LEU A 82 -20.75 -8.36 6.80
C LEU A 82 -21.87 -9.23 6.22
N GLY A 83 -23.11 -8.82 6.42
CA GLY A 83 -24.24 -9.55 5.86
C GLY A 83 -25.55 -9.36 6.60
N ILE A 84 -26.42 -10.35 6.43
CA ILE A 84 -27.80 -10.36 6.94
C ILE A 84 -28.09 -11.71 7.60
N THR A 85 -28.66 -11.69 8.79
CA THR A 85 -29.24 -12.88 9.42
C THR A 85 -30.56 -13.23 8.72
N ILE A 86 -30.69 -14.48 8.27
CA ILE A 86 -31.84 -14.99 7.53
C ILE A 86 -32.36 -16.29 8.14
N THR A 87 -33.59 -16.65 7.80
CA THR A 87 -34.12 -17.98 8.08
C THR A 87 -33.79 -18.95 6.93
N PRO A 88 -33.72 -20.28 7.18
CA PRO A 88 -33.28 -21.26 6.18
C PRO A 88 -34.08 -21.30 4.87
N GLU A 89 -35.34 -20.90 4.90
CA GLU A 89 -36.24 -20.83 3.74
C GLU A 89 -35.97 -19.63 2.81
N LEU A 90 -35.13 -18.68 3.26
CA LEU A 90 -34.80 -17.47 2.53
C LEU A 90 -33.50 -17.62 1.73
N ASP A 91 -33.44 -16.83 0.67
CA ASP A 91 -32.27 -16.59 -0.17
C ASP A 91 -32.01 -15.08 -0.23
N VAL A 92 -30.74 -14.70 -0.40
CA VAL A 92 -30.30 -13.31 -0.45
C VAL A 92 -29.42 -13.10 -1.66
N LYS A 93 -29.75 -12.09 -2.47
CA LYS A 93 -28.90 -11.62 -3.55
C LYS A 93 -28.39 -10.22 -3.25
N TYR A 94 -27.07 -10.06 -3.28
CA TYR A 94 -26.44 -8.76 -3.14
C TYR A 94 -26.17 -8.13 -4.51
N ARG A 95 -26.38 -6.83 -4.61
CA ARG A 95 -26.01 -6.02 -5.78
C ARG A 95 -25.39 -4.71 -5.34
N ILE A 96 -24.34 -4.32 -6.06
CA ILE A 96 -23.85 -2.94 -6.03
C ILE A 96 -24.82 -2.10 -6.87
N ILE A 97 -25.44 -1.10 -6.27
CA ILE A 97 -26.42 -0.23 -6.94
C ILE A 97 -25.83 1.15 -7.29
N SER A 98 -24.77 1.58 -6.59
CA SER A 98 -24.04 2.83 -6.84
C SER A 98 -22.59 2.73 -6.34
N GLY A 99 -21.75 3.69 -6.71
CA GLY A 99 -20.35 3.79 -6.26
C GLY A 99 -19.32 3.06 -7.12
N ASP A 100 -19.73 2.22 -8.06
CA ASP A 100 -18.85 1.41 -8.92
C ASP A 100 -19.02 1.74 -10.42
N LYS A 101 -18.70 2.97 -10.82
CA LYS A 101 -18.88 3.44 -12.21
C LYS A 101 -18.07 2.63 -13.22
N GLU A 102 -16.86 2.25 -12.84
CA GLU A 102 -15.91 1.51 -13.69
C GLU A 102 -16.16 -0.01 -13.66
N ARG A 103 -17.14 -0.49 -12.88
CA ARG A 103 -17.49 -1.91 -12.71
C ARG A 103 -16.26 -2.74 -12.28
N LEU A 104 -15.54 -2.25 -11.29
CA LEU A 104 -14.37 -2.90 -10.73
C LEU A 104 -14.74 -3.97 -9.69
N PHE A 105 -15.92 -3.86 -9.08
CA PHE A 105 -16.31 -4.68 -7.95
C PHE A 105 -17.50 -5.59 -8.26
N LYS A 106 -17.59 -6.68 -7.50
CA LYS A 106 -18.77 -7.53 -7.43
C LYS A 106 -19.09 -7.82 -5.98
N ALA A 107 -20.36 -7.69 -5.63
CA ALA A 107 -20.91 -8.24 -4.41
C ALA A 107 -21.30 -9.71 -4.67
N ASP A 108 -20.70 -10.62 -3.92
CA ASP A 108 -21.02 -12.04 -3.91
C ASP A 108 -21.67 -12.42 -2.58
N GLU A 109 -22.64 -13.31 -2.66
CA GLU A 109 -23.32 -13.93 -1.54
C GLU A 109 -22.68 -15.27 -1.15
N ARG A 110 -22.58 -15.53 0.15
CA ARG A 110 -22.27 -16.86 0.70
C ARG A 110 -23.16 -17.14 1.89
N ILE A 111 -24.05 -18.11 1.78
CA ILE A 111 -24.94 -18.51 2.89
C ILE A 111 -24.28 -19.61 3.71
N VAL A 112 -24.22 -19.44 5.03
CA VAL A 112 -23.78 -20.46 5.99
C VAL A 112 -24.76 -20.44 7.17
N GLY A 113 -25.51 -21.53 7.35
CA GLY A 113 -26.53 -21.61 8.39
C GLY A 113 -27.63 -20.57 8.19
N ASP A 114 -27.83 -19.75 9.22
CA ASP A 114 -28.81 -18.66 9.29
C ASP A 114 -28.21 -17.30 8.91
N PHE A 115 -27.06 -17.27 8.22
CA PHE A 115 -26.41 -16.02 7.85
C PHE A 115 -26.03 -16.00 6.36
N ALA A 116 -26.40 -14.92 5.69
CA ALA A 116 -25.93 -14.58 4.34
C ALA A 116 -24.76 -13.61 4.46
N PHE A 117 -23.56 -14.06 4.12
CA PHE A 117 -22.35 -13.24 4.09
C PHE A 117 -22.27 -12.46 2.78
N LEU A 118 -22.00 -11.16 2.89
CA LEU A 118 -21.63 -10.28 1.80
C LEU A 118 -20.10 -10.29 1.63
N ALA A 119 -19.63 -10.65 0.44
CA ALA A 119 -18.24 -10.50 0.05
C ALA A 119 -18.12 -9.49 -1.08
N ILE A 120 -17.31 -8.44 -0.90
CA ILE A 120 -16.89 -7.57 -2.00
C ILE A 120 -15.61 -8.14 -2.58
N ARG A 121 -15.55 -8.27 -3.91
CA ARG A 121 -14.34 -8.68 -4.62
C ARG A 121 -14.11 -7.91 -5.89
N THR A 122 -12.88 -7.90 -6.37
CA THR A 122 -12.57 -7.36 -7.70
C THR A 122 -13.18 -8.23 -8.81
N ARG A 123 -13.53 -7.61 -9.93
CA ARG A 123 -13.87 -8.30 -11.17
C ARG A 123 -12.61 -8.61 -11.97
N THR A 124 -12.70 -9.63 -12.82
CA THR A 124 -11.68 -9.87 -13.84
C THR A 124 -11.92 -8.88 -14.98
N GLY A 125 -10.91 -8.09 -15.34
CA GLY A 125 -10.98 -7.09 -16.39
C GLY A 125 -9.63 -6.45 -16.66
N ASN A 126 -9.59 -5.55 -17.64
CA ASN A 126 -8.38 -4.83 -18.02
C ASN A 126 -8.12 -3.60 -17.16
N VAL A 127 -9.11 -3.16 -16.38
CA VAL A 127 -8.98 -2.06 -15.44
C VAL A 127 -8.74 -2.65 -14.06
N ILE A 128 -7.63 -2.25 -13.45
CA ILE A 128 -7.23 -2.65 -12.11
C ILE A 128 -7.38 -1.45 -11.16
N LEU A 129 -7.43 -1.73 -9.87
CA LEU A 129 -7.41 -0.68 -8.86
C LEU A 129 -6.06 0.03 -8.90
N ASN A 130 -6.09 1.36 -8.82
CA ASN A 130 -4.93 2.22 -8.70
C ASN A 130 -5.27 3.30 -7.67
N ARG A 131 -4.51 3.33 -6.59
CA ARG A 131 -4.78 4.17 -5.42
C ARG A 131 -4.50 5.64 -5.73
N GLU A 132 -3.48 5.96 -6.50
CA GLU A 132 -3.09 7.35 -6.83
C GLU A 132 -4.19 8.06 -7.62
N LYS A 133 -5.01 7.30 -8.35
CA LYS A 133 -6.20 7.80 -9.03
C LYS A 133 -7.41 7.84 -8.09
N ILE A 134 -7.73 6.74 -7.41
CA ILE A 134 -8.87 6.63 -6.48
C ILE A 134 -8.49 5.70 -5.32
N ASP A 135 -8.42 6.26 -4.11
CA ASP A 135 -7.98 5.55 -2.91
C ASP A 135 -9.13 5.03 -2.02
N GLU A 136 -10.38 5.41 -2.33
CA GLU A 136 -11.59 4.99 -1.62
C GLU A 136 -12.78 4.87 -2.58
N TYR A 137 -13.53 3.77 -2.46
CA TYR A 137 -14.83 3.59 -3.11
C TYR A 137 -15.93 3.47 -2.06
N ARG A 138 -17.03 4.19 -2.28
CA ARG A 138 -18.23 4.17 -1.42
C ARG A 138 -19.34 3.48 -2.17
N LEU A 139 -19.55 2.19 -1.87
CA LEU A 139 -20.46 1.31 -2.60
C LEU A 139 -21.79 1.20 -1.86
N ASP A 140 -22.87 1.67 -2.49
CA ASP A 140 -24.21 1.38 -1.98
C ASP A 140 -24.58 -0.04 -2.39
N ILE A 141 -24.83 -0.89 -1.41
CA ILE A 141 -25.15 -2.31 -1.59
C ILE A 141 -26.61 -2.54 -1.23
N ARG A 142 -27.34 -3.17 -2.15
CA ARG A 142 -28.69 -3.66 -1.93
C ARG A 142 -28.70 -5.16 -1.72
N ALA A 143 -29.40 -5.61 -0.70
CA ALA A 143 -29.79 -7.00 -0.53
C ALA A 143 -31.25 -7.17 -0.94
N SER A 144 -31.52 -8.06 -1.89
CA SER A 144 -32.88 -8.49 -2.25
C SER A 144 -33.11 -9.87 -1.65
N ILE A 145 -34.04 -9.97 -0.71
CA ILE A 145 -34.37 -11.20 0.03
C ILE A 145 -35.61 -11.84 -0.59
N SER A 146 -35.55 -13.15 -0.87
CA SER A 146 -36.63 -13.90 -1.49
C SER A 146 -36.78 -15.29 -0.87
N ARG A 147 -37.92 -15.94 -1.08
CA ARG A 147 -38.14 -17.33 -0.65
C ARG A 147 -37.57 -18.29 -1.69
N ARG A 148 -36.83 -19.32 -1.26
CA ARG A 148 -36.17 -20.28 -2.17
C ARG A 148 -37.12 -21.04 -3.09
N ASP A 149 -38.33 -21.33 -2.62
CA ASP A 149 -39.35 -22.13 -3.30
C ASP A 149 -40.22 -21.33 -4.29
N SER A 150 -40.15 -20.01 -4.22
CA SER A 150 -41.02 -19.10 -4.94
C SER A 150 -40.27 -18.57 -6.17
N LYS A 151 -40.99 -18.18 -7.23
CA LYS A 151 -40.44 -17.65 -8.50
C LYS A 151 -39.65 -16.34 -8.34
N SER A 152 -38.58 -16.31 -7.52
CA SER A 152 -37.74 -15.16 -7.18
C SER A 152 -38.51 -13.90 -6.76
N LYS A 153 -39.70 -14.02 -6.16
CA LYS A 153 -40.44 -12.86 -5.66
C LYS A 153 -39.68 -12.28 -4.47
N ILE A 154 -39.22 -11.04 -4.63
CA ILE A 154 -38.56 -10.27 -3.58
C ILE A 154 -39.60 -9.96 -2.49
N ILE A 155 -39.23 -10.24 -1.25
CA ILE A 155 -40.05 -10.01 -0.05
C ILE A 155 -39.59 -8.73 0.64
N VAL A 156 -38.28 -8.54 0.74
CA VAL A 156 -37.65 -7.40 1.41
C VAL A 156 -36.45 -6.94 0.59
N GLU A 157 -36.28 -5.62 0.49
CA GLU A 157 -35.02 -5.01 0.10
C GLU A 157 -34.48 -4.16 1.25
N THR A 158 -33.19 -4.19 1.46
CA THR A 158 -32.48 -3.37 2.44
C THR A 158 -31.14 -2.96 1.87
N ASP A 159 -30.67 -1.77 2.25
CA ASP A 159 -29.46 -1.16 1.71
C ASP A 159 -28.43 -0.93 2.84
N THR A 160 -27.15 -0.97 2.50
CA THR A 160 -26.03 -0.62 3.38
C THR A 160 -24.92 0.04 2.56
N LEU A 161 -24.02 0.76 3.24
CA LEU A 161 -22.82 1.32 2.64
C LEU A 161 -21.61 0.42 2.89
N VAL A 162 -20.85 0.11 1.85
CA VAL A 162 -19.51 -0.49 1.99
C VAL A 162 -18.46 0.50 1.51
N VAL A 163 -17.58 0.90 2.42
CA VAL A 163 -16.40 1.71 2.12
C VAL A 163 -15.23 0.77 1.86
N VAL A 164 -14.75 0.77 0.62
CA VAL A 164 -13.58 -0.01 0.19
C VAL A 164 -12.37 0.92 0.16
N LYS A 165 -11.44 0.73 1.09
CA LYS A 165 -10.14 1.41 1.07
C LYS A 165 -9.18 0.67 0.13
N VAL A 166 -8.59 1.39 -0.82
CA VAL A 166 -7.52 0.84 -1.65
C VAL A 166 -6.21 0.97 -0.87
N LEU A 167 -5.53 -0.15 -0.64
CA LEU A 167 -4.24 -0.17 0.05
C LEU A 167 -3.11 0.03 -0.95
N ASP A 168 -2.16 0.84 -0.52
CA ASP A 168 -0.91 1.13 -1.23
C ASP A 168 -0.10 -0.14 -1.53
N THR A 169 0.43 -0.21 -2.74
CA THR A 169 1.53 -1.09 -3.11
C THR A 169 2.73 -0.28 -3.61
N ASN A 170 3.94 -0.83 -3.50
CA ASN A 170 5.14 -0.17 -4.04
C ASN A 170 5.25 -0.42 -5.55
N ASP A 171 4.38 0.17 -6.35
CA ASP A 171 4.32 0.03 -7.81
C ASP A 171 4.74 1.27 -8.58
N LEU A 172 4.96 2.40 -7.89
CA LEU A 172 5.67 3.53 -8.44
C LEU A 172 7.12 3.51 -8.00
N SER A 173 7.90 4.43 -8.54
CA SER A 173 9.30 4.57 -8.20
C SER A 173 9.67 6.04 -8.27
N PRO A 174 10.67 6.49 -7.49
CA PRO A 174 11.00 7.90 -7.42
C PRO A 174 11.35 8.43 -8.81
N LEU A 175 10.89 9.61 -9.18
CA LEU A 175 11.17 10.24 -10.47
C LEU A 175 11.83 11.60 -10.27
N PHE A 176 13.00 11.80 -10.88
CA PHE A 176 13.63 13.12 -10.94
C PHE A 176 12.95 14.04 -11.95
N TYR A 177 12.69 15.28 -11.54
CA TYR A 177 12.31 16.36 -12.44
C TYR A 177 12.94 17.68 -11.97
N PRO A 178 13.92 18.25 -12.71
CA PRO A 178 14.49 17.77 -13.98
C PRO A 178 15.41 16.55 -13.82
N THR A 179 15.68 15.83 -14.92
CA THR A 179 16.65 14.70 -14.96
C THR A 179 18.10 15.15 -15.13
N GLU A 180 18.33 16.43 -15.39
CA GLU A 180 19.65 17.02 -15.56
C GLU A 180 19.73 18.38 -14.87
N TYR A 181 20.81 18.59 -14.13
CA TYR A 181 21.11 19.80 -13.40
C TYR A 181 22.46 20.34 -13.85
N SER A 182 22.59 21.67 -13.96
CA SER A 182 23.86 22.31 -14.29
C SER A 182 24.09 23.55 -13.44
N ILE A 183 25.29 23.70 -12.90
CA ILE A 183 25.67 24.85 -12.08
C ILE A 183 27.14 25.20 -12.29
N SER A 184 27.47 26.49 -12.13
CA SER A 184 28.85 26.94 -12.09
C SER A 184 29.24 27.45 -10.70
N VAL A 185 30.36 26.96 -10.18
CA VAL A 185 30.83 27.20 -8.81
C VAL A 185 32.24 27.79 -8.84
N PRO A 186 32.52 28.93 -8.18
CA PRO A 186 33.88 29.46 -8.06
C PRO A 186 34.83 28.48 -7.38
N GLU A 187 36.09 28.42 -7.83
CA GLU A 187 37.07 27.51 -7.23
C GLU A 187 37.39 27.83 -5.75
N ASP A 188 37.22 29.09 -5.33
CA ASP A 188 37.40 29.54 -3.95
C ASP A 188 36.15 29.36 -3.07
N THR A 189 35.19 28.54 -3.51
CA THR A 189 33.99 28.22 -2.74
C THR A 189 34.37 27.53 -1.42
N PRO A 190 33.90 28.04 -0.26
CA PRO A 190 34.17 27.42 1.03
C PRO A 190 33.65 25.98 1.12
N LEU A 191 34.38 25.15 1.88
CA LEU A 191 33.93 23.81 2.24
C LEU A 191 32.59 23.85 2.97
N HIS A 192 31.83 22.77 2.85
CA HIS A 192 30.50 22.55 3.42
C HIS A 192 29.41 23.51 2.90
N LYS A 193 29.72 24.35 1.90
CA LYS A 193 28.71 25.15 1.23
C LYS A 193 27.78 24.27 0.39
N SER A 194 26.49 24.58 0.47
CA SER A 194 25.45 24.09 -0.43
C SER A 194 25.75 24.49 -1.88
N ILE A 195 25.80 23.52 -2.77
CA ILE A 195 26.05 23.73 -4.19
C ILE A 195 24.73 23.75 -4.96
N ILE A 196 23.97 22.67 -4.89
CA ILE A 196 22.70 22.52 -5.60
C ILE A 196 21.82 21.52 -4.86
N LYS A 197 20.49 21.62 -5.03
CA LYS A 197 19.54 20.64 -4.53
C LYS A 197 18.92 19.91 -5.72
N VAL A 198 18.94 18.58 -5.67
CA VAL A 198 18.17 17.74 -6.60
C VAL A 198 16.88 17.30 -5.93
N THR A 199 15.84 17.05 -6.74
CA THR A 199 14.51 16.66 -6.24
C THR A 199 13.98 15.52 -7.10
N ALA A 200 13.49 14.49 -6.41
CA ALA A 200 12.72 13.41 -6.99
C ALA A 200 11.40 13.30 -6.22
N GLU A 201 10.37 12.77 -6.86
CA GLU A 201 9.03 12.59 -6.29
C GLU A 201 8.58 11.15 -6.48
N ASP A 202 7.86 10.63 -5.49
CA ASP A 202 7.24 9.31 -5.52
C ASP A 202 5.83 9.48 -4.94
N ALA A 203 4.83 8.96 -5.64
CA ALA A 203 3.43 9.12 -5.23
C ALA A 203 2.97 7.99 -4.29
N ASP A 204 3.84 7.01 -4.01
CA ASP A 204 3.58 5.97 -3.04
C ASP A 204 3.54 6.47 -1.58
N LEU A 205 2.90 5.70 -0.69
CA LEU A 205 2.65 6.13 0.68
C LEU A 205 3.69 5.55 1.65
N GLY A 206 4.00 6.31 2.70
CA GLY A 206 4.87 5.88 3.76
C GLY A 206 6.23 5.41 3.23
N ILE A 207 6.63 4.18 3.59
CA ILE A 207 7.94 3.63 3.20
C ILE A 207 8.07 3.41 1.69
N ASN A 208 6.95 3.25 0.98
CA ASN A 208 6.94 3.00 -0.45
C ASN A 208 7.26 4.30 -1.23
N GLY A 209 6.92 5.47 -0.68
CA GLY A 209 7.30 6.77 -1.25
C GLY A 209 8.46 7.49 -0.52
N GLU A 210 9.10 6.87 0.48
CA GLU A 210 10.16 7.52 1.26
C GLU A 210 11.51 7.48 0.50
N ILE A 211 11.88 8.60 -0.12
CA ILE A 211 13.03 8.70 -1.02
C ILE A 211 14.36 8.91 -0.29
N TYR A 212 15.38 8.15 -0.70
CA TYR A 212 16.78 8.34 -0.33
C TYR A 212 17.66 8.65 -1.55
N TYR A 213 18.50 9.67 -1.40
CA TYR A 213 19.47 10.13 -2.39
C TYR A 213 20.86 9.57 -2.10
N SER A 214 21.55 9.16 -3.14
CA SER A 214 22.96 8.74 -3.10
C SER A 214 23.66 9.04 -4.41
N PHE A 215 24.99 9.00 -4.44
CA PHE A 215 25.71 9.02 -5.72
C PHE A 215 25.84 7.59 -6.25
N LEU A 216 25.63 7.41 -7.56
CA LEU A 216 25.83 6.12 -8.22
C LEU A 216 27.29 5.66 -8.09
N GLU A 217 28.21 6.60 -8.30
CA GLU A 217 29.63 6.44 -8.08
C GLU A 217 30.07 7.41 -6.99
N GLY A 218 30.81 6.90 -6.00
CA GLY A 218 31.29 7.72 -4.89
C GLY A 218 32.19 8.85 -5.37
N THR A 219 32.10 10.00 -4.71
CA THR A 219 33.04 11.11 -4.87
C THR A 219 33.43 11.63 -3.50
N ASP A 220 34.65 12.13 -3.42
CA ASP A 220 35.27 12.80 -2.28
C ASP A 220 35.12 14.33 -2.33
N TYR A 221 34.74 14.89 -3.49
CA TYR A 221 34.53 16.33 -3.68
C TYR A 221 33.18 16.82 -3.19
N PHE A 222 32.17 15.96 -3.20
CA PHE A 222 30.81 16.32 -2.85
C PHE A 222 30.16 15.28 -1.94
N ALA A 223 29.20 15.72 -1.13
CA ALA A 223 28.29 14.85 -0.40
C ALA A 223 26.85 15.22 -0.75
N VAL A 224 25.98 14.21 -0.93
CA VAL A 224 24.54 14.41 -1.08
C VAL A 224 23.84 14.05 0.23
N HIS A 225 22.97 14.94 0.70
CA HIS A 225 22.18 14.68 1.90
C HIS A 225 21.09 13.64 1.58
N PRO A 226 21.00 12.53 2.34
CA PRO A 226 20.24 11.35 1.95
C PRO A 226 18.73 11.61 1.84
N THR A 227 18.14 12.54 2.59
CA THR A 227 16.68 12.78 2.55
C THR A 227 16.29 14.10 1.91
N SER A 228 17.24 15.00 1.66
CA SER A 228 16.94 16.34 1.14
C SER A 228 17.49 16.58 -0.26
N GLY A 229 18.33 15.68 -0.79
CA GLY A 229 18.94 15.84 -2.11
C GLY A 229 19.91 17.03 -2.21
N LEU A 230 20.27 17.65 -1.09
CA LEU A 230 21.19 18.78 -1.06
C LEU A 230 22.63 18.29 -1.26
N ILE A 231 23.28 18.78 -2.31
CA ILE A 231 24.68 18.50 -2.62
C ILE A 231 25.54 19.61 -2.00
N THR A 232 26.56 19.21 -1.25
CA THR A 232 27.49 20.09 -0.53
C THR A 232 28.94 19.80 -0.92
N LEU A 233 29.80 20.81 -0.87
CA LEU A 233 31.22 20.68 -1.18
C LEU A 233 32.01 20.11 0.01
N THR A 234 32.81 19.07 -0.21
CA THR A 234 33.62 18.41 0.84
C THR A 234 35.13 18.47 0.59
N ARG A 235 35.57 18.78 -0.63
CA ARG A 235 36.99 19.09 -0.94
C ARG A 235 37.12 20.40 -1.72
N PRO A 236 38.24 21.13 -1.57
CA PRO A 236 38.46 22.37 -2.30
C PRO A 236 38.43 22.13 -3.81
N LEU A 237 37.82 23.05 -4.54
CA LEU A 237 37.83 23.04 -6.00
C LEU A 237 39.10 23.71 -6.51
N LYS A 238 39.62 23.22 -7.63
CA LYS A 238 40.71 23.85 -8.36
C LYS A 238 40.45 23.72 -9.84
N PHE A 239 40.34 24.86 -10.52
CA PHE A 239 40.04 24.87 -11.95
C PHE A 239 41.10 24.13 -12.78
N THR A 240 42.37 24.25 -12.38
CA THR A 240 43.52 23.61 -13.03
C THR A 240 43.53 22.10 -12.91
N ASP A 241 42.93 21.56 -11.85
CA ASP A 241 42.92 20.12 -11.58
C ASP A 241 41.74 19.46 -12.31
N ARG A 242 40.55 20.04 -12.13
CA ARG A 242 39.32 19.57 -12.76
C ARG A 242 38.32 20.72 -12.92
N SER A 243 38.07 21.10 -14.17
CA SER A 243 37.14 22.19 -14.49
C SER A 243 35.67 21.76 -14.53
N VAL A 244 35.40 20.46 -14.60
CA VAL A 244 34.03 19.89 -14.65
C VAL A 244 33.95 18.63 -13.79
N HIS A 245 32.93 18.59 -12.92
CA HIS A 245 32.53 17.38 -12.20
C HIS A 245 31.17 16.93 -12.71
N GLU A 246 31.09 15.67 -13.14
CA GLU A 246 29.86 15.01 -13.55
C GLU A 246 29.48 14.00 -12.49
N LEU A 247 28.31 14.18 -11.89
CA LEU A 247 27.78 13.30 -10.84
C LEU A 247 26.49 12.68 -11.34
N VAL A 248 26.27 11.41 -11.00
CA VAL A 248 24.97 10.76 -11.18
C VAL A 248 24.37 10.55 -9.80
N VAL A 249 23.28 11.25 -9.51
CA VAL A 249 22.50 11.07 -8.28
C VAL A 249 21.44 10.02 -8.53
N VAL A 250 21.29 9.10 -7.59
CA VAL A 250 20.30 8.04 -7.56
C VAL A 250 19.25 8.38 -6.51
N ALA A 251 17.97 8.24 -6.83
CA ALA A 251 16.86 8.30 -5.90
C ALA A 251 16.19 6.92 -5.82
N ALA A 252 16.03 6.39 -4.62
CA ALA A 252 15.39 5.09 -4.39
C ALA A 252 14.48 5.14 -3.16
N ASP A 253 13.35 4.45 -3.22
CA ASP A 253 12.44 4.27 -2.11
C ASP A 253 12.90 3.18 -1.11
N ARG A 254 12.09 2.94 -0.08
CA ARG A 254 12.31 1.89 0.93
C ARG A 254 11.36 0.70 0.78
N GLY A 255 10.37 0.75 -0.10
CA GLY A 255 9.47 -0.38 -0.38
C GLY A 255 10.14 -1.47 -1.21
N SER A 256 11.16 -1.11 -1.98
CA SER A 256 11.90 -2.01 -2.85
C SER A 256 12.84 -2.96 -2.09
N SER A 257 12.69 -4.27 -2.31
CA SER A 257 13.66 -5.28 -1.83
C SER A 257 15.03 -5.09 -2.47
N ASN A 258 16.13 -5.45 -1.77
CA ASN A 258 17.51 -5.19 -2.22
C ASN A 258 17.83 -5.67 -3.65
N SER A 259 17.13 -6.68 -4.18
CA SER A 259 17.30 -7.14 -5.56
C SER A 259 16.71 -6.18 -6.62
N ASN A 260 15.67 -5.43 -6.27
CA ASN A 260 14.93 -4.55 -7.19
C ASN A 260 15.22 -3.05 -6.98
N ARG A 261 15.92 -2.68 -5.91
CA ARG A 261 16.23 -1.27 -5.58
C ARG A 261 16.94 -0.51 -6.69
N LEU A 262 17.88 -1.14 -7.40
CA LEU A 262 18.63 -0.47 -8.47
C LEU A 262 17.86 -0.43 -9.81
N SER A 263 16.92 -1.35 -10.03
CA SER A 263 16.07 -1.36 -11.22
C SER A 263 14.91 -0.36 -11.13
N GLN A 264 14.46 -0.06 -9.91
CA GLN A 264 13.42 0.93 -9.64
C GLN A 264 13.98 2.33 -9.35
N ALA A 265 15.26 2.44 -8.98
CA ALA A 265 15.86 3.75 -8.73
C ALA A 265 15.97 4.63 -9.99
N SER A 266 15.50 5.88 -9.89
CA SER A 266 15.75 6.88 -10.93
C SER A 266 17.10 7.56 -10.76
N LYS A 267 17.56 8.20 -11.84
CA LYS A 267 18.87 8.85 -11.91
C LYS A 267 18.74 10.26 -12.47
N ALA A 268 19.49 11.19 -11.90
CA ALA A 268 19.71 12.51 -12.46
C ALA A 268 21.20 12.80 -12.64
N LYS A 269 21.53 13.50 -13.73
CA LYS A 269 22.90 13.97 -13.99
C LYS A 269 23.09 15.37 -13.41
N VAL A 270 24.21 15.62 -12.75
CA VAL A 270 24.57 16.92 -12.21
C VAL A 270 25.93 17.33 -12.77
N HIS A 271 25.94 18.42 -13.54
CA HIS A 271 27.14 19.00 -14.13
C HIS A 271 27.57 20.23 -13.33
N ILE A 272 28.71 20.13 -12.63
CA ILE A 272 29.28 21.22 -11.83
C ILE A 272 30.50 21.75 -12.57
N LYS A 273 30.40 22.98 -13.09
CA LYS A 273 31.49 23.68 -13.77
C LYS A 273 32.25 24.55 -12.78
N VAL A 274 33.55 24.33 -12.63
CA VAL A 274 34.41 25.17 -11.79
C VAL A 274 34.73 26.46 -12.53
N LYS A 275 34.56 27.61 -11.88
CA LYS A 275 34.98 28.92 -12.41
C LYS A 275 36.33 29.29 -11.80
N GLN A 276 37.31 29.50 -12.68
CA GLN A 276 38.62 30.00 -12.28
C GLN A 276 38.50 31.40 -11.68
N LYS A 277 39.26 31.64 -10.61
CA LYS A 277 39.45 32.97 -10.05
C LYS A 277 40.63 33.63 -10.75
N PHE A 278 40.36 34.72 -11.46
CA PHE A 278 41.43 35.56 -11.99
C PHE A 278 41.86 36.56 -10.92
N ASN A 279 43.08 36.40 -10.39
CA ASN A 279 43.69 37.46 -9.59
C ASN A 279 44.19 38.56 -10.54
N LEU A 280 43.57 39.75 -10.47
CA LEU A 280 43.98 40.96 -11.19
C LEU A 280 45.29 41.59 -10.64
N SER A 281 45.93 40.98 -9.64
CA SER A 281 47.07 41.55 -8.91
C SER A 281 48.42 41.43 -9.62
N ILE A 282 48.52 40.81 -10.80
CA ILE A 282 49.80 40.58 -11.50
C ILE A 282 50.14 41.68 -12.53
N PHE A 283 49.26 42.66 -12.74
CA PHE A 283 49.50 43.76 -13.69
C PHE A 283 49.75 45.13 -13.04
N ILE A 284 50.57 45.22 -11.99
CA ILE A 284 51.15 46.51 -11.58
C ILE A 284 52.57 46.28 -11.08
N ASP A 285 53.55 46.42 -11.99
CA ASP A 285 54.87 47.03 -11.74
C ASP A 285 55.72 46.95 -13.02
N ILE A 286 55.29 47.69 -14.05
CA ILE A 286 56.22 48.15 -15.08
C ILE A 286 56.56 49.59 -14.69
N PRO A 287 57.78 49.89 -14.23
CA PRO A 287 58.13 51.25 -13.87
C PRO A 287 58.11 52.12 -15.12
N TRP A 288 57.27 53.16 -15.09
CA TRP A 288 57.31 54.25 -16.05
C TRP A 288 58.67 54.96 -15.94
N LYS A 289 59.60 54.63 -16.85
CA LYS A 289 60.80 55.45 -17.06
C LYS A 289 60.35 56.72 -17.80
N GLY A 290 60.09 57.77 -17.03
CA GLY A 290 59.90 59.11 -17.55
C GLY A 290 61.14 59.55 -18.35
N PHE A 291 60.94 59.84 -19.62
CA PHE A 291 61.88 60.64 -20.40
C PHE A 291 61.45 62.10 -20.27
N TYR A 292 62.16 62.87 -19.45
CA TYR A 292 62.27 64.30 -19.63
C TYR A 292 63.53 64.55 -20.48
N ARG A 293 63.39 65.36 -21.53
CA ARG A 293 64.51 66.08 -22.13
C ARG A 293 64.15 67.57 -22.14
N GLU A 294 65.13 68.35 -21.67
CA GLU A 294 65.22 69.82 -21.74
C GLU A 294 65.26 70.32 -23.19
#